data_AF-A0A914WJK1-F1
#
_entry.id   AF-A0A914WJK1-F1
#
_cell.length_a   1.000
_cell.length_b   1.000
_cell.length_c   1.000
_cell.angle_alpha   90.00
_cell.angle_beta   90.00
_cell.angle_gamma   90.00
#
_symmetry.space_group_name_H-M   'P 1'
#
loop_
_entity.id
_entity.type
_entity.pdbx_description
1 polymer ?
#
loop_
_entity_poly.entity_id
_entity_poly.type
_entity_poly.pdbx_seq_one_letter_code
_entity_poly.pdbx_strand_id
1 'polypeptide(L)'
;MFSQWNSVLLQTPNIFPSKRKMDRNVVVKARVDDYEKIEELIFHFTDSLGSVAVQEDVYFNVTQGRMKLRITYPNRNGQLIYYRRPNTVGPKISESRVTEVEDAVSLKNLLCLALDQLGAVQKRRRVYVKDKLRINLDEVEGRPS
;
A
#
# COMPACT_ATOMS: atom_id res chain seq x y z
N MET A 1 21.17 10.33 -9.05
CA MET A 1 20.71 9.22 -9.90
C MET A 1 19.73 8.40 -9.07
N PHE A 2 18.44 8.73 -9.14
CA PHE A 2 17.43 8.18 -8.23
C PHE A 2 16.97 6.82 -8.73
N SER A 3 17.19 5.78 -7.93
CA SER A 3 16.81 4.41 -8.25
C SER A 3 15.30 4.23 -8.13
N GLN A 4 14.63 3.91 -9.24
CA GLN A 4 13.29 3.31 -9.26
C GLN A 4 13.36 1.88 -8.74
N TRP A 5 12.34 1.44 -8.00
CA TRP A 5 12.26 0.05 -7.53
C TRP A 5 10.86 -0.49 -7.73
N ASN A 6 10.79 -1.66 -8.35
CA ASN A 6 9.53 -2.35 -8.57
C ASN A 6 9.25 -3.33 -7.43
N SER A 7 8.01 -3.42 -6.95
CA SER A 7 7.67 -4.39 -5.90
C SER A 7 6.35 -5.10 -6.12
N VAL A 8 6.30 -6.40 -5.82
CA VAL A 8 5.08 -7.21 -5.81
C VAL A 8 4.58 -7.40 -4.38
N LEU A 9 3.30 -7.10 -4.12
CA LEU A 9 2.63 -7.37 -2.85
C LEU A 9 1.53 -8.42 -3.03
N LEU A 10 1.62 -9.55 -2.33
CA LEU A 10 0.52 -10.52 -2.21
C LEU A 10 -0.27 -10.27 -0.91
N GLN A 11 -1.61 -10.27 -0.94
CA GLN A 11 -2.48 -10.19 0.25
C GLN A 11 -3.65 -11.17 0.14
N THR A 12 -4.12 -11.68 1.30
CA THR A 12 -5.32 -12.52 1.45
C THR A 12 -6.27 -11.97 2.52
N PRO A 13 -7.54 -11.62 2.22
CA PRO A 13 -8.47 -11.07 3.20
C PRO A 13 -9.03 -12.13 4.17
N ASN A 14 -9.50 -11.66 5.33
CA ASN A 14 -10.17 -12.46 6.36
C ASN A 14 -11.68 -12.14 6.41
N ILE A 15 -12.52 -13.14 6.72
CA ILE A 15 -13.97 -13.20 6.38
C ILE A 15 -14.92 -12.78 7.53
N PHE A 16 -14.47 -12.05 8.56
CA PHE A 16 -15.37 -11.70 9.69
C PHE A 16 -15.23 -10.25 10.18
N PRO A 17 -16.26 -9.39 10.02
CA PRO A 17 -16.23 -8.02 10.51
C PRO A 17 -16.55 -7.96 12.01
N SER A 18 -15.65 -7.37 12.79
CA SER A 18 -15.89 -6.93 14.17
C SER A 18 -15.40 -5.50 14.32
N LYS A 19 -16.18 -4.63 14.96
CA LYS A 19 -15.92 -3.18 15.10
C LYS A 19 -14.57 -2.83 15.77
N ARG A 20 -13.88 -3.78 16.40
CA ARG A 20 -12.54 -3.64 17.01
C ARG A 20 -11.46 -4.54 16.40
N LYS A 21 -11.79 -5.37 15.40
CA LYS A 21 -10.86 -6.37 14.86
C LYS A 21 -10.13 -5.78 13.65
N MET A 22 -8.81 -5.90 13.65
CA MET A 22 -7.97 -5.54 12.50
C MET A 22 -7.94 -6.71 11.51
N ASP A 23 -7.88 -6.39 10.22
CA ASP A 23 -7.73 -7.39 9.17
C ASP A 23 -6.31 -7.95 9.22
N ARG A 24 -6.21 -9.28 9.10
CA ARG A 24 -4.93 -9.99 9.05
C ARG A 24 -4.66 -10.45 7.63
N ASN A 25 -3.54 -10.00 7.07
CA ASN A 25 -3.10 -10.38 5.75
C ASN A 25 -1.68 -10.94 5.82
N VAL A 26 -1.41 -12.03 5.12
CA VAL A 26 -0.03 -12.45 4.85
C VAL A 26 0.49 -11.62 3.68
N VAL A 27 1.65 -11.00 3.88
CA VAL A 27 2.29 -10.11 2.92
C VAL A 27 3.64 -10.66 2.52
N VAL A 28 3.83 -10.82 1.21
CA VAL A 28 5.14 -11.07 0.58
C VAL A 28 5.51 -9.85 -0.24
N LYS A 29 6.76 -9.40 -0.10
CA LYS A 29 7.34 -8.31 -0.90
C LYS A 29 8.62 -8.78 -1.56
N ALA A 30 8.72 -8.60 -2.87
CA ALA A 30 9.93 -8.88 -3.64
C ALA A 30 10.27 -7.67 -4.51
N ARG A 31 11.57 -7.48 -4.79
CA ARG A 31 12.03 -6.56 -5.84
C ARG A 31 11.73 -7.19 -7.19
N VAL A 32 11.32 -6.36 -8.14
CA VAL A 32 11.18 -6.73 -9.55
C VAL A 32 12.23 -5.96 -10.36
N ASP A 33 13.03 -6.67 -11.14
CA ASP A 33 14.07 -6.07 -11.98
C ASP A 33 13.59 -5.85 -13.43
N ASP A 34 12.69 -6.72 -13.89
CA ASP A 34 12.09 -6.68 -15.23
C ASP A 34 10.57 -6.53 -15.07
N TYR A 35 10.07 -5.31 -15.25
CA TYR A 35 8.69 -4.95 -14.94
C TYR A 35 7.73 -5.59 -15.95
N GLU A 36 8.07 -5.48 -17.22
CA GLU A 36 7.28 -5.96 -18.36
C GLU A 36 7.10 -7.48 -18.28
N LYS A 37 8.18 -8.22 -18.00
CA LYS A 37 8.12 -9.67 -17.86
C LYS A 37 7.25 -10.10 -16.69
N ILE A 38 7.32 -9.41 -15.55
CA ILE A 38 6.47 -9.72 -14.40
C ILE A 38 5.02 -9.37 -14.68
N GLU A 39 4.75 -8.26 -15.36
CA GLU A 39 3.41 -7.89 -15.80
C GLU A 39 2.79 -8.99 -16.69
N GLU A 40 3.54 -9.49 -17.68
CA GLU A 40 3.09 -10.57 -18.57
C GLU A 40 2.78 -11.87 -17.79
N LEU A 41 3.65 -12.26 -16.86
CA LEU A 41 3.41 -13.42 -16.00
C LEU A 41 2.16 -13.25 -15.11
N ILE A 42 1.95 -12.06 -14.55
CA ILE A 42 0.75 -11.79 -13.75
C ILE A 42 -0.50 -11.80 -14.64
N PHE A 43 -0.41 -11.27 -15.86
CA PHE A 43 -1.50 -11.33 -16.83
C PHE A 43 -1.90 -12.78 -17.11
N HIS A 44 -0.95 -13.65 -17.49
CA HIS A 44 -1.25 -15.07 -17.73
C HIS A 44 -1.77 -15.80 -16.49
N PHE A 45 -1.35 -15.38 -15.31
CA PHE A 45 -1.85 -15.96 -14.06
C PHE A 45 -3.26 -15.48 -13.70
N THR A 46 -3.60 -14.21 -13.96
CA THR A 46 -4.84 -13.57 -13.48
C THR A 46 -5.91 -13.39 -14.55
N ASP A 47 -5.56 -13.57 -15.82
CA ASP A 47 -6.37 -13.21 -16.99
C ASP A 47 -6.89 -11.75 -16.93
N SER A 48 -6.04 -10.85 -16.43
CA SER A 48 -6.38 -9.46 -16.15
C SER A 48 -5.22 -8.52 -16.42
N LEU A 49 -5.51 -7.38 -17.04
CA LEU A 49 -4.56 -6.28 -17.19
C LEU A 49 -4.36 -5.46 -15.90
N GLY A 50 -5.15 -5.76 -14.86
CA GLY A 50 -5.15 -5.03 -13.60
C GLY A 50 -5.69 -3.59 -13.74
N SER A 51 -5.76 -2.88 -12.61
CA SER A 51 -6.14 -1.47 -12.54
C SER A 51 -4.97 -0.61 -12.09
N VAL A 52 -4.75 0.51 -12.78
CA VAL A 52 -3.64 1.42 -12.50
C VAL A 52 -4.12 2.63 -11.71
N ALA A 53 -3.35 3.02 -10.70
CA ALA A 53 -3.57 4.26 -9.95
C ALA A 53 -2.23 4.89 -9.53
N VAL A 54 -2.16 6.22 -9.55
CA VAL A 54 -1.07 6.97 -8.93
C VAL A 54 -1.43 7.23 -7.47
N GLN A 55 -0.53 6.88 -6.56
CA GLN A 55 -0.75 6.95 -5.12
C GLN A 55 0.40 7.67 -4.42
N GLU A 56 0.06 8.54 -3.46
CA GLU A 56 0.98 9.09 -2.47
C GLU A 56 0.69 8.44 -1.12
N ASP A 57 1.65 7.72 -0.55
CA ASP A 57 1.58 7.21 0.82
C ASP A 57 2.36 8.19 1.74
N VAL A 58 1.66 8.95 2.58
CA VAL A 58 2.24 9.86 3.60
C VAL A 58 2.24 9.17 4.96
N TYR A 59 3.39 9.11 5.63
CA TYR A 59 3.58 8.45 6.92
C TYR A 59 3.70 9.49 8.03
N PHE A 60 3.15 9.18 9.21
CA PHE A 60 3.10 10.08 10.36
C PHE A 60 3.73 9.42 11.60
N ASN A 61 4.23 10.24 12.53
CA ASN A 61 4.69 9.72 13.81
C ASN A 61 3.48 9.34 14.68
N VAL A 62 3.52 8.12 15.23
CA VAL A 62 2.51 7.64 16.18
C VAL A 62 3.20 6.85 17.27
N THR A 63 2.64 6.88 18.48
CA THR A 63 3.27 6.24 19.64
C THR A 63 3.27 4.71 19.57
N GLN A 64 2.36 4.11 18.82
CA GLN A 64 2.20 2.66 18.70
C GLN A 64 1.87 2.26 17.26
N GLY A 65 2.52 1.22 16.75
CA GLY A 65 2.27 0.73 15.39
C GLY A 65 2.74 1.72 14.33
N ARG A 66 2.01 1.81 13.21
CA ARG A 66 2.33 2.70 12.10
C ARG A 66 1.06 3.26 11.51
N MET A 67 1.11 4.51 11.09
CA MET A 67 0.02 5.18 10.42
C MET A 67 0.48 5.76 9.09
N LYS A 68 -0.38 5.66 8.09
CA LYS A 68 -0.20 6.39 6.84
C LYS A 68 -1.53 6.84 6.26
N LEU A 69 -1.51 7.95 5.56
CA LEU A 69 -2.59 8.38 4.69
C LEU A 69 -2.18 8.08 3.24
N ARG A 70 -3.01 7.31 2.55
CA ARG A 70 -2.85 7.07 1.12
C ARG A 70 -3.78 8.00 0.37
N ILE A 71 -3.24 8.80 -0.53
CA ILE A 71 -4.01 9.65 -1.45
C ILE A 71 -3.96 8.99 -2.83
N THR A 72 -5.10 8.90 -3.51
CA THR A 72 -5.21 8.36 -4.87
C THR A 72 -5.54 9.49 -5.84
N TYR A 73 -4.78 9.59 -6.92
CA TYR A 73 -4.94 10.63 -7.94
C TYR A 73 -5.68 10.09 -9.17
N PRO A 74 -6.43 10.95 -9.90
CA PRO A 74 -6.55 12.40 -9.72
C PRO A 74 -7.64 12.84 -8.71
N ASN A 75 -8.47 11.92 -8.23
CA ASN A 75 -9.66 12.25 -7.43
C ASN A 75 -9.36 12.78 -6.03
N ARG A 76 -8.14 12.59 -5.51
CA ARG A 76 -7.68 13.01 -4.18
C ARG A 76 -8.48 12.44 -3.01
N ASN A 77 -9.28 11.41 -3.26
CA ASN A 77 -9.78 10.54 -2.21
C ASN A 77 -8.63 9.70 -1.65
N GLY A 78 -8.83 9.12 -0.48
CA GLY A 78 -7.78 8.42 0.20
C GLY A 78 -8.22 7.45 1.27
N GLN A 79 -7.23 6.84 1.89
CA GLN A 79 -7.39 5.85 2.93
C GLN A 79 -6.47 6.19 4.08
N LEU A 80 -7.03 6.42 5.27
CA LEU A 80 -6.24 6.46 6.50
C LEU A 80 -6.05 5.03 7.00
N ILE A 81 -4.79 4.62 7.11
CA ILE A 81 -4.42 3.23 7.37
C ILE A 81 -3.56 3.16 8.62
N TYR A 82 -4.08 2.50 9.65
CA TYR A 82 -3.30 2.05 10.80
C TYR A 82 -2.88 0.60 10.58
N TYR A 83 -1.63 0.27 10.89
CA TYR A 83 -1.17 -1.12 10.78
C TYR A 83 -0.04 -1.49 11.75
N ARG A 84 0.02 -2.77 12.08
CA ARG A 84 1.11 -3.42 12.81
C ARG A 84 1.67 -4.54 11.97
N ARG A 85 3.01 -4.59 11.87
CA ARG A 85 3.73 -5.69 11.23
C ARG A 85 5.08 -5.89 11.91
N PRO A 86 5.58 -7.13 12.00
CA PRO A 86 6.93 -7.39 12.49
C PRO A 86 7.98 -6.79 11.53
N ASN A 87 9.13 -6.41 12.09
CA ASN A 87 10.32 -5.95 11.35
C ASN A 87 11.16 -7.15 10.87
N THR A 88 10.53 -8.19 10.33
CA THR A 88 11.21 -9.39 9.84
C THR A 88 11.32 -9.40 8.32
N VAL A 89 12.39 -10.04 7.83
CA VAL A 89 12.59 -10.38 6.41
C VAL A 89 11.73 -11.60 6.08
N GLY A 90 11.15 -11.66 4.88
CA GLY A 90 10.27 -12.75 4.44
C GLY A 90 8.76 -12.48 4.61
N PRO A 91 7.92 -13.51 4.44
CA PRO A 91 6.47 -13.42 4.60
C PRO A 91 6.11 -12.90 5.99
N LYS A 92 5.19 -11.93 6.05
CA LYS A 92 4.82 -11.27 7.30
C LYS A 92 3.33 -11.10 7.44
N ILE A 93 2.85 -11.35 8.65
CA ILE A 93 1.48 -11.03 9.03
C ILE A 93 1.40 -9.51 9.24
N SER A 94 0.54 -8.87 8.48
CA SER A 94 0.16 -7.47 8.65
C SER A 94 -1.24 -7.43 9.23
N GLU A 95 -1.37 -6.76 10.37
CA GLU A 95 -2.66 -6.39 10.94
C GLU A 95 -2.96 -4.94 10.55
N SER A 96 -4.11 -4.68 9.96
CA SER A 96 -4.47 -3.33 9.52
C SER A 96 -5.92 -2.96 9.77
N ARG A 97 -6.16 -1.66 9.92
CA ARG A 97 -7.48 -1.05 9.85
C ARG A 97 -7.42 0.09 8.85
N VAL A 98 -8.43 0.15 7.99
CA VAL A 98 -8.52 1.13 6.91
C VAL A 98 -9.82 1.91 7.05
N THR A 99 -9.74 3.22 6.91
CA THR A 99 -10.90 4.11 6.82
C THR A 99 -10.79 4.92 5.54
N GLU A 100 -11.85 4.93 4.73
CA GLU A 100 -11.93 5.78 3.53
C GLU A 100 -12.08 7.25 3.93
N VAL A 101 -11.47 8.13 3.13
CA VAL A 101 -11.40 9.58 3.34
C VAL A 101 -11.70 10.27 2.02
N GLU A 102 -12.74 11.10 2.00
CA GLU A 102 -13.13 11.83 0.78
C GLU A 102 -12.16 12.98 0.48
N ASP A 103 -11.84 13.80 1.49
CA ASP A 103 -10.88 14.91 1.38
C ASP A 103 -9.54 14.54 2.05
N ALA A 104 -8.74 13.74 1.34
CA ALA A 104 -7.46 13.29 1.87
C ALA A 104 -6.41 14.41 1.92
N VAL A 105 -6.55 15.48 1.13
CA VAL A 105 -5.60 16.60 1.17
C VAL A 105 -5.79 17.43 2.44
N SER A 106 -7.03 17.78 2.78
CA SER A 106 -7.30 18.49 4.03
C SER A 106 -6.91 17.66 5.24
N LEU A 107 -7.19 16.34 5.22
CA LEU A 107 -6.78 15.45 6.30
C LEU A 107 -5.24 15.35 6.42
N LYS A 108 -4.51 15.30 5.30
CA LYS A 108 -3.03 15.32 5.31
C LYS A 108 -2.52 16.54 6.06
N ASN A 109 -3.01 17.73 5.73
CA ASN A 109 -2.58 18.98 6.36
C ASN A 109 -2.83 18.96 7.87
N LEU A 110 -4.01 18.52 8.30
CA LEU A 110 -4.35 18.39 9.72
C LEU A 110 -3.42 17.41 10.44
N LEU A 111 -3.18 16.23 9.85
CA LEU A 111 -2.33 15.20 10.46
C LEU A 111 -0.86 15.61 10.51
N CYS A 112 -0.36 16.36 9.52
CA CYS A 112 0.99 16.93 9.58
C CYS A 112 1.16 17.86 10.78
N LEU A 113 0.16 18.68 11.11
CA LEU A 113 0.18 19.56 12.28
C LEU A 113 0.07 18.79 13.60
N ALA A 114 -0.73 17.72 13.62
CA ALA A 114 -1.04 16.99 14.85
C ALA A 114 0.01 15.93 15.22
N LEU A 115 0.67 15.33 14.24
CA LEU A 115 1.49 14.11 14.42
C LEU A 115 2.89 14.19 13.80
N ASP A 116 3.23 15.28 13.11
CA ASP A 116 4.40 15.40 12.24
C ASP A 116 4.45 14.37 11.10
N GLN A 117 4.91 14.82 9.93
CA GLN A 117 5.15 13.93 8.80
C GLN A 117 6.50 13.22 8.96
N LEU A 118 6.48 11.88 8.95
CA LEU A 118 7.68 11.05 8.93
C LEU A 118 8.31 10.95 7.54
N GLY A 119 7.49 10.98 6.49
CA GLY A 119 7.94 10.92 5.10
C GLY A 119 6.79 10.64 4.13
N ALA A 120 7.04 10.74 2.83
CA ALA A 120 6.05 10.43 1.79
C ALA A 120 6.68 9.60 0.67
N VAL A 121 5.87 8.74 0.05
CA VAL A 121 6.30 7.90 -1.08
C VAL A 121 5.24 7.95 -2.17
N GLN A 122 5.64 8.44 -3.35
CA GLN A 122 4.81 8.38 -4.56
C GLN A 122 5.07 7.08 -5.32
N LYS A 123 4.01 6.52 -5.89
CA LYS A 123 4.10 5.31 -6.72
C LYS A 123 2.98 5.24 -7.74
N ARG A 124 3.29 4.67 -8.90
CA ARG A 124 2.30 4.15 -9.83
C ARG A 124 2.08 2.68 -9.48
N ARG A 125 0.85 2.32 -9.13
CA ARG A 125 0.49 0.95 -8.73
C ARG A 125 -0.47 0.37 -9.74
N ARG A 126 -0.14 -0.82 -10.25
CA ARG A 126 -1.09 -1.71 -10.93
C ARG A 126 -1.56 -2.79 -9.97
N VAL A 127 -2.87 -2.97 -9.85
CA VAL A 127 -3.52 -3.92 -8.94
C VAL A 127 -4.20 -5.01 -9.73
N TYR A 128 -3.93 -6.26 -9.37
CA TYR A 128 -4.61 -7.44 -9.87
C TYR A 128 -5.30 -8.15 -8.69
N VAL A 129 -6.45 -8.75 -8.96
CA VAL A 129 -7.19 -9.54 -7.97
C VAL A 129 -7.58 -10.86 -8.62
N LYS A 130 -7.18 -11.96 -8.00
CA LYS A 130 -7.60 -13.33 -8.36
C LYS A 130 -8.04 -14.05 -7.10
N ASP A 131 -9.32 -14.40 -7.02
CA ASP A 131 -9.94 -14.96 -5.81
C ASP A 131 -9.67 -14.09 -4.56
N LYS A 132 -8.93 -14.64 -3.60
CA LYS A 132 -8.52 -13.95 -2.37
C LYS A 132 -7.15 -13.29 -2.51
N LEU A 133 -6.45 -13.47 -3.62
CA LEU A 133 -5.12 -12.92 -3.83
C LEU A 133 -5.21 -11.52 -4.44
N ARG A 134 -4.65 -10.54 -3.75
CA ARG A 134 -4.37 -9.22 -4.33
C ARG A 134 -2.89 -9.13 -4.66
N ILE A 135 -2.57 -8.78 -5.90
CA ILE A 135 -1.20 -8.54 -6.40
C ILE A 135 -1.08 -7.05 -6.68
N ASN A 136 -0.18 -6.36 -5.99
CA ASN A 136 0.17 -4.99 -6.37
C ASN A 136 1.55 -4.98 -7.01
N LEU A 137 1.65 -4.49 -8.25
CA LEU A 137 2.89 -4.22 -8.95
C LEU A 137 3.13 -2.70 -8.91
N ASP A 138 4.12 -2.28 -8.14
CA ASP A 138 4.41 -0.88 -7.88
C ASP A 138 5.64 -0.41 -8.65
N GLU A 139 5.57 0.74 -9.30
CA GLU A 139 6.73 1.55 -9.70
C GLU A 139 6.87 2.68 -8.66
N VAL A 140 7.93 2.65 -7.86
CA VAL A 140 8.12 3.60 -6.76
C VAL A 140 9.14 4.68 -7.13
N GLU A 141 8.77 5.93 -6.93
CA GLU A 141 9.69 7.07 -7.06
C GLU A 141 10.48 7.27 -5.77
N GLY A 142 11.81 7.08 -5.85
CA GLY A 142 12.72 7.27 -4.72
C GLY A 142 12.57 6.23 -3.60
N ARG A 143 13.51 6.26 -2.65
CA ARG A 143 13.50 5.40 -1.45
C ARG A 143 13.11 6.27 -0.26
N PRO A 144 12.17 5.87 0.63
CA PRO A 144 12.18 6.45 1.97
C PRO A 144 13.49 6.04 2.64
N SER A 145 14.27 7.03 3.03
CA SER A 145 15.44 6.90 3.91
C SER A 145 15.07 6.19 5.20
#